data_AF-D0RLY3-F1
#
_entry.id   AF-D0RLY3-F1
#
_cell.length_a   1.000
_cell.length_b   1.000
_cell.length_c   1.000
_cell.angle_alpha   90.00
_cell.angle_beta   90.00
_cell.angle_gamma   90.00
#
_symmetry.space_group_name_H-M   'P 1'
#
loop_
_entity.id
_entity.type
_entity.pdbx_description
1 polymer ?
#
loop_
_entity_poly.entity_id
_entity_poly.type
_entity_poly.pdbx_seq_one_letter_code
_entity_poly.pdbx_strand_id
1 'polypeptide(L)'
;MQTFERSDVSCQGQTESNADTAVFMMEPGATLKNAIIGKNQMEGVHCDKHDCTIDNVWWDDVCEDALSIKGGTASSVSTVTNCGARYADDKVIQHNGYGTVKIDGFYGEDISKLYRSCGTCGDRPKKVSVSNSRL
;
A
#
# COMPACT_ATOMS: atom_id res chain seq x y z
N MET A 1 -18.06 4.05 3.34
CA MET A 1 -17.02 3.94 2.30
C MET A 1 -17.57 3.11 1.16
N GLN A 2 -17.10 3.33 -0.08
CA GLN A 2 -17.48 2.53 -1.25
C GLN A 2 -16.40 1.48 -1.53
N THR A 3 -16.80 0.28 -1.95
CA THR A 3 -15.89 -0.79 -2.37
C THR A 3 -15.51 -0.64 -3.84
N PHE A 4 -14.22 -0.79 -4.11
CA PHE A 4 -13.59 -0.78 -5.43
C PHE A 4 -12.79 -2.05 -5.61
N GLU A 5 -12.99 -2.72 -6.73
CA GLU A 5 -12.25 -3.91 -7.13
C GLU A 5 -12.28 -4.03 -8.65
N ARG A 6 -11.41 -4.87 -9.22
CA ARG A 6 -11.28 -5.04 -10.67
C ARG A 6 -12.19 -6.17 -11.13
N SER A 7 -12.95 -5.95 -12.20
CA SER A 7 -13.81 -6.98 -12.80
C SER A 7 -13.04 -7.97 -13.69
N ASP A 8 -11.84 -7.58 -14.10
CA ASP A 8 -10.97 -8.26 -15.06
C ASP A 8 -9.74 -8.91 -14.41
N VAL A 9 -9.61 -8.81 -13.08
CA VAL A 9 -8.47 -9.32 -12.31
C VAL A 9 -8.99 -10.20 -11.17
N SER A 10 -8.30 -11.31 -10.93
CA SER A 10 -8.51 -12.18 -9.77
C SER A 10 -7.19 -12.38 -9.03
N CYS A 11 -7.22 -12.46 -7.71
CA CYS A 11 -6.02 -12.68 -6.91
C CYS A 11 -5.28 -13.96 -7.34
N GLN A 12 -3.96 -13.87 -7.51
CA GLN A 12 -3.06 -14.99 -7.84
C GLN A 12 -2.03 -15.25 -6.73
N GLY A 13 -2.39 -14.88 -5.49
CA GLY A 13 -1.50 -14.94 -4.32
C GLY A 13 -0.28 -14.04 -4.49
N GLN A 14 0.89 -14.56 -4.11
CA GLN A 14 2.17 -13.86 -4.14
C GLN A 14 2.82 -13.78 -5.54
N THR A 15 2.01 -13.86 -6.60
CA THR A 15 2.50 -13.69 -7.96
C THR A 15 2.71 -12.20 -8.22
N GLU A 16 3.97 -11.78 -8.27
CA GLU A 16 4.36 -10.39 -8.56
C GLU A 16 3.80 -9.91 -9.89
N SER A 17 3.21 -8.71 -9.90
CA SER A 17 2.73 -8.05 -11.11
C SER A 17 3.12 -6.56 -11.10
N ASN A 18 2.27 -5.66 -11.59
CA ASN A 18 2.62 -4.25 -11.72
C ASN A 18 1.37 -3.34 -11.68
N ALA A 19 1.55 -2.04 -11.88
CA ALA A 19 0.48 -1.05 -11.80
C ALA A 19 -0.74 -1.34 -12.70
N ASP A 20 -0.59 -2.11 -13.79
CA ASP A 20 -1.68 -2.46 -14.71
C ASP A 20 -2.76 -3.33 -14.04
N THR A 21 -2.41 -4.05 -12.96
CA THR A 21 -3.32 -4.90 -12.16
C THR A 21 -3.69 -4.26 -10.81
N ALA A 22 -3.27 -3.01 -10.55
CA ALA A 22 -3.69 -2.26 -9.37
C ALA A 22 -5.16 -1.81 -9.49
N VAL A 23 -5.79 -1.59 -8.34
CA VAL A 23 -7.15 -1.02 -8.26
C VAL A 23 -7.10 0.50 -8.43
N PHE A 24 -6.09 1.14 -7.84
CA PHE A 24 -5.82 2.57 -8.01
C PHE A 24 -4.36 2.82 -8.39
N MET A 25 -4.15 3.64 -9.41
CA MET A 25 -2.86 4.22 -9.74
C MET A 25 -2.87 5.70 -9.33
N MET A 26 -1.99 6.07 -8.41
CA MET A 26 -1.94 7.40 -7.81
C MET A 26 -0.98 8.30 -8.56
N GLU A 27 -1.46 9.47 -8.97
CA GLU A 27 -0.61 10.56 -9.45
C GLU A 27 0.19 11.21 -8.30
N PRO A 28 1.25 11.99 -8.59
CA PRO A 28 2.06 12.64 -7.56
C PRO A 28 1.22 13.52 -6.64
N GLY A 29 1.37 13.34 -5.33
CA GLY A 29 0.63 14.14 -4.34
C GLY A 29 -0.86 13.79 -4.22
N ALA A 30 -1.35 12.78 -4.94
CA ALA A 30 -2.76 12.43 -4.93
C ALA A 30 -3.21 11.88 -3.57
N THR A 31 -4.50 12.05 -3.27
CA THR A 31 -5.14 11.52 -2.06
C THR A 31 -6.20 10.50 -2.43
N LEU A 32 -6.07 9.29 -1.90
CA LEU A 32 -7.15 8.30 -1.89
C LEU A 32 -7.76 8.29 -0.49
N LYS A 33 -9.09 8.44 -0.42
CA LYS A 33 -9.78 8.46 0.87
C LYS A 33 -11.14 7.80 0.86
N ASN A 34 -11.53 7.26 2.02
CA ASN A 34 -12.86 6.68 2.26
C ASN A 34 -13.23 5.54 1.28
N ALA A 35 -12.24 4.70 0.96
CA ALA A 35 -12.36 3.61 -0.01
C ALA A 35 -12.17 2.26 0.67
N ILE A 36 -12.88 1.25 0.18
CA ILE A 36 -12.62 -0.15 0.49
C ILE A 36 -12.05 -0.80 -0.77
N ILE A 37 -10.95 -1.53 -0.64
CA ILE A 37 -10.35 -2.34 -1.69
C ILE A 37 -10.83 -3.78 -1.50
N GLY A 38 -11.62 -4.25 -2.45
CA GLY A 38 -12.17 -5.60 -2.43
C GLY A 38 -11.15 -6.67 -2.81
N LYS A 39 -11.51 -7.94 -2.63
CA LYS A 39 -10.62 -9.10 -2.85
C LYS A 39 -10.22 -9.33 -4.30
N ASN A 40 -11.00 -8.82 -5.27
CA ASN A 40 -10.69 -8.95 -6.70
C ASN A 40 -9.64 -7.90 -7.10
N GLN A 41 -8.41 -8.17 -6.65
CA GLN A 41 -7.24 -7.32 -6.80
C GLN A 41 -5.97 -8.18 -6.86
N MET A 42 -4.90 -7.64 -7.43
CA MET A 42 -3.56 -8.22 -7.30
C MET A 42 -2.62 -7.24 -6.59
N GLU A 43 -2.66 -5.97 -6.99
CA GLU A 43 -1.67 -4.94 -6.61
C GLU A 43 -2.29 -3.73 -5.91
N GLY A 44 -3.42 -3.92 -5.21
CA GLY A 44 -4.06 -2.93 -4.35
C GLY A 44 -4.02 -1.47 -4.87
N VAL A 45 -3.19 -0.63 -4.23
CA VAL A 45 -2.97 0.77 -4.60
C VAL A 45 -1.50 1.01 -4.96
N HIS A 46 -1.23 1.67 -6.08
CA HIS A 46 0.12 2.03 -6.52
C HIS A 46 0.37 3.53 -6.38
N CYS A 47 1.42 3.88 -5.65
CA CYS A 47 2.01 5.22 -5.57
C CYS A 47 3.40 5.19 -6.24
N ASP A 48 3.41 5.20 -7.56
CA ASP A 48 4.64 4.95 -8.31
C ASP A 48 5.58 6.14 -8.38
N LYS A 49 5.02 7.36 -8.27
CA LYS A 49 5.81 8.59 -8.34
C LYS A 49 6.19 9.06 -6.94
N HIS A 50 5.34 9.75 -6.18
CA HIS A 50 5.67 10.21 -4.83
C HIS A 50 4.50 10.89 -4.11
N ASP A 51 4.69 11.06 -2.81
CA ASP A 51 3.91 11.94 -1.93
C ASP A 51 2.40 11.65 -1.86
N CYS A 52 2.01 10.38 -2.06
CA CYS A 52 0.61 10.00 -1.98
C CYS A 52 0.11 10.02 -0.53
N THR A 53 -1.15 10.42 -0.36
CA THR A 53 -1.87 10.34 0.91
C THR A 53 -2.96 9.28 0.81
N ILE A 54 -2.92 8.33 1.73
CA ILE A 54 -3.92 7.27 1.86
C ILE A 54 -4.60 7.47 3.22
N ASP A 55 -5.88 7.82 3.21
CA ASP A 55 -6.61 8.21 4.42
C ASP A 55 -7.96 7.49 4.54
N ASN A 56 -8.16 6.74 5.63
CA ASN A 56 -9.36 5.95 5.84
C ASN A 56 -9.65 5.02 4.64
N VAL A 57 -8.63 4.22 4.27
CA VAL A 57 -8.72 3.19 3.23
C VAL A 57 -8.59 1.82 3.87
N TRP A 58 -9.46 0.90 3.46
CA TRP A 58 -9.57 -0.43 4.02
C TRP A 58 -9.37 -1.50 2.96
N TRP A 59 -8.49 -2.48 3.20
CA TRP A 59 -8.32 -3.65 2.33
C TRP A 59 -8.99 -4.86 2.97
N ASP A 60 -10.03 -5.38 2.33
CA ASP A 60 -10.81 -6.50 2.85
C ASP A 60 -10.02 -7.82 2.83
N ASP A 61 -9.16 -7.99 1.80
CA ASP A 61 -8.35 -9.18 1.57
C ASP A 61 -7.14 -8.79 0.71
N VAL A 62 -5.94 -8.84 1.28
CA VAL A 62 -4.71 -8.45 0.60
C VAL A 62 -4.17 -9.63 -0.22
N CYS A 63 -4.04 -9.44 -1.53
CA CYS A 63 -3.55 -10.48 -2.42
C CYS A 63 -2.01 -10.63 -2.42
N GLU A 64 -1.29 -9.72 -3.08
CA GLU A 64 0.17 -9.71 -3.13
C GLU A 64 0.70 -8.68 -2.11
N ASP A 65 0.37 -7.40 -2.33
CA ASP A 65 0.46 -6.33 -1.35
C ASP A 65 -0.70 -5.33 -1.45
N ALA A 66 -0.89 -4.53 -0.40
CA ALA A 66 -2.01 -3.59 -0.29
C ALA A 66 -1.68 -2.23 -0.92
N LEU A 67 -0.45 -1.75 -0.67
CA LEU A 67 0.05 -0.46 -1.10
C LEU A 67 1.52 -0.55 -1.51
N SER A 68 1.79 -0.22 -2.77
CA SER A 68 3.14 -0.14 -3.32
C SER A 68 3.59 1.33 -3.47
N ILE A 69 4.78 1.68 -2.96
CA ILE A 69 5.38 3.03 -3.04
C ILE A 69 6.73 2.92 -3.74
N LYS A 70 6.87 3.43 -4.97
CA LYS A 70 8.01 3.04 -5.85
C LYS A 70 9.00 4.13 -6.25
N GLY A 71 8.59 5.40 -6.23
CA GLY A 71 9.41 6.50 -6.72
C GLY A 71 9.94 7.43 -5.63
N GLY A 72 10.04 8.72 -5.96
CA GLY A 72 10.30 9.80 -5.03
C GLY A 72 11.77 10.13 -4.85
N THR A 73 12.01 10.98 -3.85
CA THR A 73 13.33 11.47 -3.45
C THR A 73 13.52 11.22 -1.96
N ALA A 74 14.73 11.45 -1.44
CA ALA A 74 15.00 11.30 0.00
C ALA A 74 14.10 12.20 0.88
N SER A 75 13.54 13.29 0.33
CA SER A 75 12.61 14.19 1.00
C SER A 75 11.14 13.90 0.76
N SER A 76 10.80 12.95 -0.13
CA SER A 76 9.41 12.58 -0.39
C SER A 76 8.78 11.95 0.86
N VAL A 77 7.50 12.24 1.07
CA VAL A 77 6.72 11.78 2.24
C VAL A 77 5.37 11.30 1.78
N SER A 78 5.13 9.98 1.89
CA SER A 78 3.79 9.40 1.73
C SER A 78 3.17 9.14 3.10
N THR A 79 1.85 9.29 3.20
CA THR A 79 1.11 9.12 4.46
C THR A 79 0.06 8.03 4.33
N VAL A 80 -0.09 7.25 5.38
CA VAL A 80 -1.08 6.18 5.51
C VAL A 80 -1.76 6.36 6.85
N THR A 81 -2.97 6.92 6.85
CA THR A 81 -3.65 7.39 8.06
C THR A 81 -5.02 6.75 8.21
N ASN A 82 -5.40 6.31 9.41
CA ASN A 82 -6.70 5.69 9.71
C ASN A 82 -7.04 4.48 8.80
N CYS A 83 -6.03 3.79 8.28
CA CYS A 83 -6.23 2.70 7.32
C CYS A 83 -6.32 1.35 8.03
N GLY A 84 -6.74 0.32 7.30
CA GLY A 84 -6.59 -1.04 7.80
C GLY A 84 -6.61 -2.10 6.72
N ALA A 85 -6.10 -3.28 7.05
CA ALA A 85 -5.97 -4.38 6.11
C ALA A 85 -6.14 -5.72 6.81
N ARG A 86 -6.63 -6.71 6.07
CA ARG A 86 -6.74 -8.10 6.51
C ARG A 86 -6.07 -9.07 5.57
N TYR A 87 -5.68 -10.23 6.12
CA TYR A 87 -5.27 -11.41 5.36
C TYR A 87 -4.08 -11.18 4.41
N ALA A 88 -3.08 -10.43 4.87
CA ALA A 88 -1.87 -10.19 4.09
C ALA A 88 -0.82 -11.27 4.39
N ASP A 89 -0.72 -12.26 3.50
CA ASP A 89 0.19 -13.40 3.65
C ASP A 89 1.69 -12.98 3.77
N ASP A 90 2.09 -11.90 3.08
CA ASP A 90 3.46 -11.37 3.18
C ASP A 90 3.50 -9.93 3.69
N LYS A 91 3.12 -8.95 2.87
CA LYS A 91 3.35 -7.53 3.12
C LYS A 91 2.11 -6.70 2.81
N VAL A 92 1.80 -5.75 3.69
CA VAL A 92 0.73 -4.77 3.46
C VAL A 92 1.29 -3.59 2.65
N ILE A 93 2.35 -2.94 3.15
CA ILE A 93 2.96 -1.78 2.48
C ILE A 93 4.34 -2.17 1.95
N GLN A 94 4.51 -2.16 0.63
CA GLN A 94 5.79 -2.36 -0.04
C GLN A 94 6.43 -1.03 -0.42
N HIS A 95 7.56 -0.70 0.20
CA HIS A 95 8.31 0.51 -0.09
C HIS A 95 9.54 0.18 -0.96
N ASN A 96 9.36 0.40 -2.26
CA ASN A 96 10.34 0.23 -3.33
C ASN A 96 11.16 1.50 -3.58
N GLY A 97 10.60 2.68 -3.30
CA GLY A 97 11.15 4.00 -3.62
C GLY A 97 12.12 4.64 -2.62
N TYR A 98 12.19 5.96 -2.66
CA TYR A 98 12.91 6.80 -1.71
C TYR A 98 11.93 7.48 -0.74
N GLY A 99 12.46 7.91 0.41
CA GLY A 99 11.79 8.88 1.26
C GLY A 99 11.18 8.24 2.50
N THR A 100 10.08 8.81 2.98
CA THR A 100 9.47 8.47 4.26
C THR A 100 8.02 8.02 4.08
N VAL A 101 7.66 6.91 4.73
CA VAL A 101 6.26 6.50 4.89
C VAL A 101 5.83 6.76 6.33
N LYS A 102 4.81 7.59 6.52
CA LYS A 102 4.23 7.87 7.83
C LYS A 102 2.94 7.11 7.98
N ILE A 103 2.93 6.13 8.88
CA ILE A 103 1.77 5.29 9.17
C ILE A 103 1.21 5.70 10.52
N ASP A 104 -0.04 6.13 10.56
CA ASP A 104 -0.70 6.56 11.79
C ASP A 104 -2.13 6.02 11.89
N GLY A 105 -2.44 5.31 12.98
CA GLY A 105 -3.78 4.75 13.17
C GLY A 105 -4.09 3.58 12.23
N PHE A 106 -3.16 2.64 12.04
CA PHE A 106 -3.39 1.47 11.19
C PHE A 106 -3.96 0.29 11.98
N TYR A 107 -5.01 -0.36 11.46
CA TYR A 107 -5.50 -1.63 11.99
C TYR A 107 -5.10 -2.80 11.07
N GLY A 108 -4.35 -3.75 11.60
CA GLY A 108 -4.02 -5.02 10.94
C GLY A 108 -4.73 -6.18 11.63
N GLU A 109 -5.21 -7.15 10.85
CA GLU A 109 -5.73 -8.41 11.34
C GLU A 109 -5.29 -9.52 10.39
N ASP A 110 -4.64 -10.56 10.92
CA ASP A 110 -4.04 -11.64 10.13
C ASP A 110 -3.10 -11.13 9.03
N ILE A 111 -2.19 -10.22 9.40
CA ILE A 111 -1.15 -9.70 8.51
C ILE A 111 0.24 -10.20 8.93
N SER A 112 1.08 -10.53 7.96
CA SER A 112 2.46 -10.97 8.20
C SER A 112 3.41 -9.80 8.46
N LYS A 113 3.40 -8.77 7.60
CA LYS A 113 4.22 -7.56 7.74
C LYS A 113 3.41 -6.33 7.36
N LEU A 114 3.26 -5.38 8.28
CA LEU A 114 2.66 -4.09 7.96
C LEU A 114 3.46 -3.32 6.90
N TYR A 115 4.79 -3.35 7.00
CA TYR A 115 5.66 -2.58 6.12
C TYR A 115 6.91 -3.37 5.77
N ARG A 116 7.30 -3.31 4.50
CA ARG A 116 8.55 -3.88 4.00
C ARG A 116 9.33 -2.86 3.18
N SER A 117 10.58 -2.62 3.57
CA SER A 117 11.57 -2.02 2.66
C SER A 117 11.99 -3.07 1.65
N CYS A 118 11.92 -2.74 0.36
CA CYS A 118 12.35 -3.62 -0.72
C CYS A 118 13.81 -4.08 -0.54
N GLY A 119 14.02 -5.40 -0.56
CA GLY A 119 15.33 -6.02 -0.33
C GLY A 119 16.25 -6.03 -1.55
N THR A 120 15.70 -5.87 -2.75
CA THR A 120 16.44 -5.95 -4.03
C THR A 120 16.45 -4.65 -4.82
N CYS A 121 15.79 -3.59 -4.33
CA CYS A 121 15.68 -2.30 -5.03
C CYS A 121 16.95 -1.41 -4.91
N GLY A 122 18.05 -1.97 -4.43
CA GLY A 122 19.32 -1.26 -4.21
C GLY A 122 19.29 -0.29 -3.04
N ASP A 123 20.37 0.49 -2.93
CA ASP A 123 20.56 1.47 -1.86
C ASP A 123 19.70 2.72 -2.11
N ARG A 124 18.48 2.68 -1.60
CA ARG A 124 17.55 3.82 -1.57
C ARG A 124 17.22 4.12 -0.11
N PRO A 125 17.58 5.30 0.42
CA PRO A 125 17.21 5.69 1.78
C PRO A 125 15.70 5.67 1.96
N LYS A 126 15.23 4.78 2.84
CA LYS A 126 13.82 4.62 3.22
C LYS A 126 13.67 4.78 4.72
N LYS A 127 12.66 5.56 5.12
CA LYS A 127 12.28 5.74 6.52
C LYS A 127 10.82 5.35 6.68
N VAL A 128 10.50 4.81 7.85
CA VAL A 128 9.12 4.53 8.25
C VAL A 128 8.92 5.04 9.67
N SER A 129 7.78 5.67 9.93
CA SER A 129 7.30 5.96 11.27
C SER A 129 5.92 5.34 11.44
N VAL A 130 5.71 4.63 12.55
CA VAL A 130 4.43 4.00 12.87
C VAL A 130 3.95 4.51 14.23
N SER A 131 2.73 5.01 14.28
CA SER A 131 2.08 5.48 15.51
C SER A 131 0.62 5.06 15.57
N ASN A 132 0.09 4.91 16.78
CA ASN A 132 -1.33 4.65 17.04
C ASN A 132 -1.92 3.42 16.32
N SER A 133 -1.08 2.46 15.93
CA SER A 133 -1.51 1.27 15.17
C SER A 133 -1.77 0.07 16.09
N ARG A 134 -2.72 -0.78 15.68
CA ARG A 134 -3.02 -2.08 16.29
C ARG A 134 -2.83 -3.15 15.22
N LEU A 135 -1.93 -4.09 15.45
CA LEU A 135 -1.50 -5.11 14.49
C LEU A 135 -1.65 -6.51 15.09
#